data_AF-A0A8C7L0L5-F1
#
_entry.id   AF-A0A8C7L0L5-F1
#
_cell.length_a   1.000
_cell.length_b   1.000
_cell.length_c   1.000
_cell.angle_alpha   90.00
_cell.angle_beta   90.00
_cell.angle_gamma   90.00
#
_symmetry.space_group_name_H-M   'P 1'
#
loop_
_entity.id
_entity.type
_entity.pdbx_description
1 polymer ?
#
loop_
_entity_poly.entity_id
_entity_poly.type
_entity_poly.pdbx_seq_one_letter_code
_entity_poly.pdbx_strand_id
1 'polypeptide(L)'
;QRRLEERPSSKSTPSPNYFNIIAESSPSPNYYNIIAESSPSPNYYNIIAESSPSPNYYNIIAESSPSPNYYNIIAESSPSPNYYNIIAESSPSPNYYNIIAESSPSPNYYNIIAESSPSPNYYNIIAESSSSPNYYNIIAESSPSPNYYNIIAESSSSPNYFNIIAESSSSPNYFNIIAESSSSPNYYNIIAESSPSPNYFNIIAESSSSPNYFNIIAESSPSPNYFNIIAESSPSPNYYNIRAESSPSPNYYNIIAESSSSPNYFNIIAESSPSPNYFNIIAESSPSPNYYNIIAESSPSPNYFNIIAESSPSPNYYIIIAESSPSPNYYNIIAESSPSPNYYNIIAESTPSPNYYNIIAESSPSPNYYNIIAESTPSPNYYNIIAESTPSPNYYNIIAESSPSPNYYNIIAESSPSPNYYNIIAALKFLLL
;
A
#
# COMPACT_ATOMS: atom_id res chain seq x y z
N GLN A 1 46.20 65.64 3.26
CA GLN A 1 44.91 65.88 2.61
C GLN A 1 44.66 64.82 1.54
N ARG A 2 43.83 63.82 1.85
CA ARG A 2 42.82 63.23 0.96
C ARG A 2 41.83 62.49 1.88
N ARG A 3 40.63 63.07 1.98
CA ARG A 3 39.42 62.46 2.56
C ARG A 3 38.67 61.73 1.42
N LEU A 4 37.62 61.00 1.80
CA LEU A 4 36.57 60.32 1.01
C LEU A 4 36.82 58.80 0.97
N GLU A 5 35.91 57.91 1.34
CA GLU A 5 34.47 58.00 1.66
C GLU A 5 34.07 56.71 2.39
N GLU A 6 33.22 56.81 3.41
CA GLU A 6 32.51 55.65 3.97
C GLU A 6 31.56 55.09 2.90
N ARG A 7 31.79 53.85 2.46
CA ARG A 7 30.78 53.10 1.70
C ARG A 7 29.76 52.48 2.67
N PRO A 8 28.46 52.53 2.36
CA PRO A 8 27.42 52.00 3.23
C PRO A 8 27.59 50.50 3.41
N SER A 9 27.33 50.01 4.63
CA SER A 9 27.18 48.60 4.96
C SER A 9 26.20 47.96 3.97
N SER A 10 26.75 47.23 2.99
CA SER A 10 25.97 46.28 2.22
C SER A 10 25.47 45.24 3.20
N LYS A 11 24.16 45.14 3.39
CA LYS A 11 23.52 43.96 4.00
C LYS A 11 24.08 42.76 3.24
N SER A 12 25.00 42.02 3.85
CA SER A 12 25.50 40.77 3.30
C SER A 12 24.30 39.84 3.20
N THR A 13 23.86 39.56 1.98
CA THR A 13 23.01 38.40 1.73
C THR A 13 23.73 37.18 2.31
N PRO A 14 23.06 36.33 3.12
CA PRO A 14 23.70 35.09 3.57
C PRO A 14 24.11 34.29 2.32
N SER A 15 25.40 34.04 2.15
CA SER A 15 25.88 33.13 1.11
C SER A 15 25.49 31.70 1.50
N PRO A 16 25.10 30.85 0.55
CA PRO A 16 24.88 29.42 0.85
C PRO A 16 26.17 28.77 1.37
N ASN A 17 26.05 27.93 2.39
CA ASN A 17 27.15 27.09 2.86
C ASN A 17 27.16 25.79 2.07
N TYR A 18 28.35 25.33 1.69
CA TYR A 18 28.56 24.04 1.04
C TYR A 18 29.45 23.19 1.96
N PHE A 19 28.90 22.10 2.47
CA PHE A 19 29.62 21.08 3.23
C PHE A 19 29.85 19.88 2.33
N ASN A 20 31.10 19.66 1.94
CA ASN A 20 31.49 18.47 1.17
C ASN A 20 32.40 17.60 2.06
N ILE A 21 31.88 16.46 2.51
CA ILE A 21 32.61 15.52 3.36
C ILE A 21 32.75 14.22 2.57
N ILE A 22 33.99 13.83 2.30
CA ILE A 22 34.32 12.58 1.62
C ILE A 22 35.18 11.76 2.58
N ALA A 23 34.72 10.57 2.92
CA ALA A 23 35.44 9.63 3.76
C ALA A 23 35.69 8.34 2.99
N GLU A 24 36.97 8.06 2.70
CA GLU A 24 37.44 6.86 2.01
C GLU A 24 38.36 6.06 2.93
N SER A 25 38.27 4.73 2.92
CA SER A 25 39.18 3.89 3.73
C SER A 25 39.67 2.63 3.00
N SER A 26 40.79 2.10 3.52
CA SER A 26 41.49 0.88 3.06
C SER A 26 41.03 -0.36 3.86
N PRO A 27 41.34 -1.60 3.42
CA PRO A 27 40.72 -2.81 3.96
C PRO A 27 41.10 -3.08 5.43
N SER A 28 40.18 -2.75 6.34
CA SER A 28 40.20 -3.01 7.78
C SER A 28 38.81 -2.71 8.36
N PRO A 29 38.32 -3.35 9.44
CA PRO A 29 37.01 -2.97 9.99
C PRO A 29 36.94 -1.46 10.27
N ASN A 30 36.02 -0.75 9.61
CA ASN A 30 35.95 0.70 9.67
C ASN A 30 34.69 1.16 10.40
N TYR A 31 34.84 2.22 11.19
CA TYR A 31 33.74 2.96 11.79
C TYR A 31 33.78 4.39 11.27
N TYR A 32 32.86 4.73 10.37
CA TYR A 32 32.67 6.08 9.88
C TYR A 32 31.65 6.78 10.77
N ASN A 33 32.09 7.81 11.49
CA ASN A 33 31.19 8.71 12.20
C ASN A 33 31.30 10.09 11.57
N ILE A 34 30.34 10.44 10.73
CA ILE A 34 30.28 11.72 10.06
C ILE A 34 29.13 12.51 10.68
N ILE A 35 29.46 13.63 11.32
CA ILE A 35 28.47 14.56 11.87
C ILE A 35 28.67 15.89 11.16
N ALA A 36 27.62 16.37 10.51
CA ALA A 36 27.60 17.64 9.80
C ALA A 36 26.50 18.54 10.36
N GLU A 37 26.90 19.54 11.14
CA GLU A 37 26.02 20.53 11.77
C GLU A 37 26.24 21.91 11.14
N SER A 38 25.17 22.69 10.93
CA SER A 38 25.30 24.05 10.40
C SER A 38 24.36 25.09 11.04
N SER A 39 24.81 26.34 10.97
CA SER A 39 24.13 27.57 11.42
C SER A 39 23.20 28.17 10.34
N PRO A 40 22.25 29.08 10.68
CA PRO A 40 21.12 29.41 9.80
C PRO A 40 21.52 30.19 8.54
N SER A 41 21.55 29.48 7.41
CA SER A 41 21.82 29.95 6.05
C SER A 41 21.57 28.79 5.09
N PRO A 42 21.16 28.98 3.82
CA PRO A 42 20.91 27.85 2.93
C PRO A 42 22.12 26.91 2.88
N ASN A 43 21.92 25.61 3.14
CA ASN A 43 23.03 24.65 3.24
C ASN A 43 22.90 23.56 2.17
N TYR A 44 24.05 23.19 1.62
CA TYR A 44 24.22 22.02 0.77
C TYR A 44 25.17 21.05 1.46
N TYR A 45 24.65 19.91 1.91
CA TYR A 45 25.44 18.81 2.47
C TYR A 45 25.64 17.76 1.39
N ASN A 46 26.90 17.52 1.02
CA ASN A 46 27.32 16.39 0.21
C ASN A 46 28.21 15.51 1.07
N ILE A 47 27.67 14.41 1.57
CA ILE A 47 28.38 13.46 2.42
C ILE A 47 28.53 12.17 1.63
N ILE A 48 29.77 11.79 1.34
CA ILE A 48 30.11 10.56 0.64
C ILE A 48 30.98 9.73 1.57
N ALA A 49 30.56 8.51 1.85
CA ALA A 49 31.32 7.56 2.64
C ALA A 49 31.51 6.26 1.85
N GLU A 50 32.74 6.03 1.38
CA GLU A 50 33.12 4.90 0.55
C GLU A 50 34.12 4.02 1.30
N SER A 51 33.95 2.70 1.24
CA SER A 51 34.86 1.75 1.90
C SER A 51 35.25 0.56 1.02
N SER A 52 36.43 0.04 1.32
CA SER A 52 37.02 -1.17 0.73
C SER A 52 36.71 -2.42 1.60
N PRO A 53 36.96 -3.66 1.13
CA PRO A 53 36.30 -4.86 1.67
C PRO A 53 36.75 -5.21 3.09
N SER A 54 35.90 -4.87 4.05
CA SER A 54 35.99 -5.16 5.48
C SER A 54 34.66 -4.81 6.18
N PRO A 55 34.29 -5.37 7.35
CA PRO A 55 33.04 -4.97 8.00
C PRO A 55 33.01 -3.46 8.29
N ASN A 56 31.97 -2.76 7.85
CA ASN A 56 31.87 -1.32 8.03
C ASN A 56 30.63 -0.91 8.82
N TYR A 57 30.79 0.14 9.60
CA TYR A 57 29.70 0.82 10.29
C TYR A 57 29.72 2.28 9.86
N TYR A 58 28.66 2.72 9.19
CA TYR A 58 28.43 4.10 8.79
C TYR A 58 27.41 4.72 9.73
N ASN A 59 27.83 5.72 10.49
CA ASN A 59 26.97 6.59 11.25
C ASN A 59 27.09 7.99 10.66
N ILE A 60 26.11 8.38 9.85
CA ILE A 60 26.07 9.69 9.19
C ILE A 60 24.91 10.47 9.78
N ILE A 61 25.22 11.59 10.42
CA ILE A 61 24.24 12.51 11.00
C ILE A 61 24.43 13.86 10.32
N ALA A 62 23.36 14.37 9.71
CA ALA A 62 23.34 15.67 9.08
C ALA A 62 22.20 16.51 9.66
N GLU A 63 22.56 17.49 10.48
CA GLU A 63 21.62 18.34 11.22
C GLU A 63 21.77 19.80 10.76
N SER A 64 20.64 20.48 10.56
CA SER A 64 20.65 21.89 10.14
C SER A 64 19.63 22.76 10.87
N SER A 65 19.99 24.03 10.97
CA SER A 65 19.18 25.11 11.53
C SER A 65 18.33 25.81 10.43
N PRO A 66 17.33 26.68 10.76
CA PRO A 66 16.22 26.99 9.85
C PRO A 66 16.66 27.82 8.63
N SER A 67 16.72 27.15 7.47
CA SER A 67 17.10 27.69 6.16
C SER A 67 17.02 26.59 5.11
N PRO A 68 16.70 26.85 3.81
CA PRO A 68 16.55 25.77 2.83
C PRO A 68 17.78 24.85 2.79
N ASN A 69 17.58 23.54 2.93
CA ASN A 69 18.68 22.57 2.96
C ASN A 69 18.57 21.52 1.85
N TYR A 70 19.73 21.13 1.34
CA TYR A 70 19.89 20.03 0.41
C TYR A 70 20.85 19.02 1.03
N TYR A 71 20.36 17.83 1.32
CA TYR A 71 21.15 16.70 1.81
C TYR A 71 21.36 15.72 0.66
N ASN A 72 22.60 15.50 0.29
CA ASN A 72 23.01 14.41 -0.59
C ASN A 72 23.94 13.51 0.23
N ILE A 73 23.42 12.40 0.72
CA ILE A 73 24.16 11.44 1.54
C ILE A 73 24.30 10.16 0.74
N ILE A 74 25.53 9.77 0.43
CA ILE A 74 25.86 8.57 -0.30
C ILE A 74 26.75 7.72 0.59
N ALA A 75 26.33 6.50 0.87
CA ALA A 75 27.11 5.53 1.62
C ALA A 75 27.26 4.25 0.81
N GLU A 76 28.46 4.03 0.27
CA GLU A 76 28.78 2.92 -0.62
C GLU A 76 29.83 2.01 0.03
N SER A 77 29.64 0.70 -0.09
CA SER A 77 30.58 -0.27 0.48
C SER A 77 30.89 -1.47 -0.41
N SER A 78 32.13 -1.92 -0.27
CA SER A 78 32.69 -3.16 -0.81
C SER A 78 32.20 -4.42 -0.06
N PRO A 79 32.35 -5.64 -0.61
CA PRO A 79 31.75 -6.87 -0.07
C PRO A 79 32.24 -7.21 1.36
N SER A 80 31.44 -6.88 2.37
CA SER A 80 31.60 -7.22 3.80
C SER A 80 30.34 -6.85 4.58
N PRO A 81 30.10 -7.37 5.80
CA PRO A 81 28.91 -6.97 6.55
C PRO A 81 28.88 -5.46 6.83
N ASN A 82 27.80 -4.77 6.47
CA ASN A 82 27.68 -3.33 6.69
C ASN A 82 26.48 -2.94 7.54
N TYR A 83 26.65 -1.88 8.30
CA TYR A 83 25.60 -1.22 9.06
C TYR A 83 25.57 0.25 8.66
N TYR A 84 24.48 0.70 8.07
CA TYR A 84 24.21 2.08 7.71
C TYR A 84 23.20 2.66 8.69
N ASN A 85 23.62 3.66 9.45
CA ASN A 85 22.76 4.51 10.25
C ASN A 85 22.87 5.93 9.70
N ILE A 86 21.88 6.34 8.91
CA ILE A 86 21.86 7.65 8.27
C ILE A 86 20.69 8.44 8.86
N ILE A 87 20.99 9.56 9.49
CA ILE A 87 20.02 10.45 10.10
C ILE A 87 20.19 11.83 9.44
N ALA A 88 19.11 12.33 8.85
CA ALA A 88 19.07 13.66 8.27
C ALA A 88 17.90 14.44 8.87
N GLU A 89 18.21 15.40 9.73
CA GLU A 89 17.24 16.19 10.49
C GLU A 89 17.35 17.67 10.11
N SER A 90 16.20 18.32 9.93
CA SER A 90 16.18 19.75 9.59
C SER A 90 15.11 20.56 10.31
N SER A 91 15.50 21.81 10.56
CA SER A 91 14.66 22.90 11.09
C SER A 91 13.71 23.46 10.02
N PRO A 92 12.70 24.30 10.38
CA PRO A 92 11.60 24.68 9.47
C PRO A 92 12.06 25.52 8.27
N SER A 93 12.16 24.88 7.11
CA SER A 93 12.50 25.45 5.80
C SER A 93 12.33 24.38 4.70
N PRO A 94 12.21 24.72 3.41
CA PRO A 94 12.11 23.69 2.37
C PRO A 94 13.36 22.81 2.35
N ASN A 95 13.19 21.48 2.39
CA ASN A 95 14.32 20.55 2.38
C ASN A 95 14.24 19.53 1.26
N TYR A 96 15.41 19.12 0.80
CA TYR A 96 15.58 18.06 -0.18
C TYR A 96 16.54 17.03 0.40
N TYR A 97 16.06 15.81 0.60
CA TYR A 97 16.85 14.67 1.07
C TYR A 97 17.04 13.72 -0.10
N ASN A 98 18.30 13.50 -0.48
CA ASN A 98 18.72 12.45 -1.38
C ASN A 98 19.66 11.53 -0.60
N ILE A 99 19.15 10.40 -0.12
CA ILE A 99 19.91 9.44 0.67
C ILE A 99 20.03 8.15 -0.14
N ILE A 100 21.26 7.76 -0.43
CA ILE A 100 21.59 6.56 -1.19
C ILE A 100 22.51 5.70 -0.31
N ALA A 101 22.10 4.46 -0.06
CA ALA A 101 22.89 3.49 0.66
C ALA A 101 22.99 2.20 -0.17
N GLU A 102 24.18 1.94 -0.71
CA GLU A 102 24.44 0.83 -1.62
C GLU A 102 25.52 -0.10 -1.07
N SER A 103 25.31 -1.42 -1.19
CA SER A 103 26.25 -2.42 -0.70
C SER A 103 26.49 -3.60 -1.64
N SER A 104 27.76 -4.03 -1.66
CA SER A 104 28.28 -5.22 -2.34
C SER A 104 28.23 -6.47 -1.44
N PRO A 105 28.42 -7.71 -1.94
CA PRO A 105 27.71 -8.86 -1.38
C PRO A 105 28.12 -9.29 0.04
N SER A 106 27.29 -9.01 1.05
CA SER A 106 27.36 -9.44 2.46
C SER A 106 26.08 -9.07 3.25
N PRO A 107 25.93 -9.45 4.53
CA PRO A 107 24.77 -9.04 5.34
C PRO A 107 24.73 -7.52 5.57
N ASN A 108 23.59 -6.86 5.34
CA ASN A 108 23.48 -5.40 5.52
C ASN A 108 22.30 -4.99 6.40
N TYR A 109 22.51 -3.91 7.14
CA TYR A 109 21.47 -3.27 7.94
C TYR A 109 21.41 -1.80 7.55
N TYR A 110 20.27 -1.36 7.06
CA TYR A 110 19.99 0.02 6.71
C TYR A 110 19.00 0.58 7.71
N ASN A 111 19.41 1.60 8.45
CA ASN A 111 18.56 2.43 9.27
C ASN A 111 18.67 3.85 8.74
N ILE A 112 17.66 4.29 7.99
CA ILE A 112 17.63 5.60 7.35
C ILE A 112 16.46 6.38 7.94
N ILE A 113 16.76 7.52 8.56
CA ILE A 113 15.79 8.40 9.19
C ILE A 113 15.94 9.78 8.54
N ALA A 114 14.86 10.29 7.97
CA ALA A 114 14.81 11.63 7.41
C ALA A 114 13.61 12.38 8.01
N GLU A 115 13.90 13.33 8.90
CA GLU A 115 12.89 14.07 9.65
C GLU A 115 12.98 15.56 9.33
N SER A 116 11.82 16.20 9.16
CA SER A 116 11.76 17.63 8.89
C SER A 116 10.62 18.37 9.61
N SER A 117 10.95 19.61 9.94
CA SER A 117 10.05 20.63 10.48
C SER A 117 9.16 21.27 9.39
N PRO A 118 8.10 22.04 9.73
CA PRO A 118 7.05 22.45 8.78
C PRO A 118 7.56 23.30 7.60
N SER A 119 7.68 22.70 6.42
CA SER A 119 7.96 23.32 5.12
C SER A 119 7.87 22.27 4.00
N PRO A 120 7.82 22.64 2.70
CA PRO A 120 7.76 21.64 1.65
C PRO A 120 9.01 20.77 1.64
N ASN A 121 8.86 19.44 1.69
CA ASN A 121 10.00 18.52 1.66
C ASN A 121 9.91 17.52 0.52
N TYR A 122 11.10 17.13 0.06
CA TYR A 122 11.29 16.09 -0.93
C TYR A 122 12.24 15.04 -0.35
N TYR A 123 11.76 13.82 -0.19
CA TYR A 123 12.52 12.67 0.26
C TYR A 123 12.73 11.73 -0.92
N ASN A 124 13.99 11.53 -1.30
CA ASN A 124 14.42 10.47 -2.20
C ASN A 124 15.37 9.56 -1.43
N ILE A 125 14.86 8.41 -0.98
CA ILE A 125 15.63 7.45 -0.18
C ILE A 125 15.74 6.17 -1.00
N ILE A 126 16.97 5.77 -1.28
CA ILE A 126 17.30 4.57 -2.03
C ILE A 126 18.21 3.71 -1.16
N ALA A 127 17.78 2.48 -0.89
CA ALA A 127 18.58 1.50 -0.20
C ALA A 127 18.64 0.22 -1.04
N GLU A 128 19.80 -0.05 -1.63
CA GLU A 128 19.98 -1.16 -2.55
C GLU A 128 21.04 -2.12 -2.00
N SER A 129 20.73 -3.42 -2.05
CA SER A 129 21.71 -4.45 -1.72
C SER A 129 21.69 -5.61 -2.71
N SER A 130 22.88 -6.11 -3.02
CA SER A 130 23.07 -7.29 -3.85
C SER A 130 23.12 -8.62 -3.07
N SER A 131 22.83 -8.62 -1.76
CA SER A 131 23.24 -9.69 -0.83
C SER A 131 22.27 -10.07 0.29
N SER A 132 22.69 -10.91 1.24
CA SER A 132 21.86 -11.60 2.22
C SER A 132 22.59 -11.81 3.55
N PRO A 133 21.89 -11.73 4.71
CA PRO A 133 20.56 -11.14 4.92
C PRO A 133 20.57 -9.61 4.90
N ASN A 134 19.47 -8.95 4.50
CA ASN A 134 19.30 -7.51 4.65
C ASN A 134 18.13 -7.11 5.53
N TYR A 135 18.30 -6.00 6.22
CA TYR A 135 17.27 -5.34 7.00
C TYR A 135 17.21 -3.87 6.59
N TYR A 136 16.05 -3.43 6.13
CA TYR A 136 15.76 -2.06 5.76
C TYR A 136 14.77 -1.49 6.76
N ASN A 137 15.20 -0.47 7.50
CA ASN A 137 14.35 0.35 8.34
C ASN A 137 14.45 1.79 7.81
N ILE A 138 13.43 2.23 7.07
CA ILE A 138 13.39 3.55 6.44
C ILE A 138 12.23 4.32 7.04
N ILE A 139 12.53 5.46 7.64
CA ILE A 139 11.55 6.35 8.27
C ILE A 139 11.69 7.73 7.63
N ALA A 140 10.60 8.23 7.06
CA ALA A 140 10.53 9.57 6.52
C ALA A 140 9.33 10.32 7.12
N GLU A 141 9.60 11.26 8.01
CA GLU A 141 8.56 11.99 8.74
C GLU A 141 8.65 13.49 8.45
N SER A 142 7.49 14.11 8.25
CA SER A 142 7.43 15.55 8.03
C SER A 142 6.22 16.23 8.68
N SER A 143 6.47 17.49 9.06
CA SER A 143 5.50 18.41 9.65
C SER A 143 4.72 19.19 8.55
N PRO A 144 3.68 19.99 8.86
CA PRO A 144 2.62 20.33 7.90
C PRO A 144 3.07 21.21 6.72
N SER A 145 3.22 20.62 5.53
CA SER A 145 3.52 21.25 4.23
C SER A 145 3.45 20.22 3.08
N PRO A 146 3.46 20.62 1.79
CA PRO A 146 3.42 19.64 0.70
C PRO A 146 4.67 18.77 0.73
N ASN A 147 4.50 17.45 0.79
CA ASN A 147 5.63 16.52 0.87
C ASN A 147 5.59 15.49 -0.26
N TYR A 148 6.79 15.13 -0.73
CA TYR A 148 7.00 14.11 -1.74
C TYR A 148 7.95 13.07 -1.17
N TYR A 149 7.48 11.83 -1.08
CA TYR A 149 8.25 10.69 -0.62
C TYR A 149 8.45 9.75 -1.80
N ASN A 150 9.71 9.52 -2.16
CA ASN A 150 10.14 8.48 -3.07
C ASN A 150 11.09 7.56 -2.30
N ILE A 151 10.59 6.42 -1.86
CA ILE A 151 11.35 5.45 -1.07
C ILE A 151 11.47 4.17 -1.88
N ILE A 152 12.69 3.76 -2.16
CA ILE A 152 13.00 2.55 -2.91
C ILE A 152 13.92 1.69 -2.04
N ALA A 153 13.49 0.46 -1.77
CA ALA A 153 14.30 -0.54 -1.10
C ALA A 153 14.36 -1.81 -1.97
N GLU A 154 15.52 -2.08 -2.55
CA GLU A 154 15.70 -3.22 -3.46
C GLU A 154 16.73 -4.20 -2.90
N SER A 155 16.42 -5.49 -3.04
CA SER A 155 17.37 -6.54 -2.72
C SER A 155 17.35 -7.70 -3.71
N SER A 156 18.53 -8.11 -4.18
CA SER A 156 18.64 -9.25 -5.08
C SER A 156 18.90 -10.61 -4.41
N SER A 157 19.00 -10.70 -3.07
CA SER A 157 19.18 -12.00 -2.39
C SER A 157 18.67 -12.02 -0.93
N SER A 158 18.54 -13.20 -0.30
CA SER A 158 17.65 -13.42 0.86
C SER A 158 18.33 -13.98 2.12
N PRO A 159 17.84 -13.66 3.35
CA PRO A 159 16.51 -13.10 3.66
C PRO A 159 16.44 -11.58 3.79
N ASN A 160 15.28 -10.99 3.48
CA ASN A 160 15.05 -9.54 3.59
C ASN A 160 13.89 -9.17 4.51
N TYR A 161 14.08 -8.07 5.21
CA TYR A 161 13.06 -7.43 6.04
C TYR A 161 12.99 -5.96 5.65
N PHE A 162 11.84 -5.54 5.13
CA PHE A 162 11.54 -4.16 4.77
C PHE A 162 10.56 -3.59 5.78
N ASN A 163 10.98 -2.59 6.54
CA ASN A 163 10.13 -1.76 7.39
C ASN A 163 10.23 -0.32 6.87
N ILE A 164 9.20 0.14 6.18
CA ILE A 164 9.16 1.47 5.56
C ILE A 164 7.98 2.24 6.15
N ILE A 165 8.28 3.39 6.74
CA ILE A 165 7.30 4.29 7.35
C ILE A 165 7.45 5.66 6.70
N ALA A 166 6.36 6.17 6.15
CA ALA A 166 6.28 7.52 5.62
C ALA A 166 5.07 8.24 6.21
N GLU A 167 5.31 9.25 7.05
CA GLU A 167 4.27 9.96 7.79
C GLU A 167 4.32 11.47 7.51
N SER A 168 3.14 12.05 7.28
CA SER A 168 3.00 13.49 7.07
C SER A 168 1.85 14.10 7.86
N SER A 169 2.10 15.24 8.51
CA SER A 169 1.15 15.88 9.39
C SER A 169 0.30 17.01 8.76
N SER A 170 0.33 17.22 7.43
CA SER A 170 -0.74 17.85 6.56
C SER A 170 -0.19 18.59 5.31
N SER A 171 -1.10 18.92 4.36
CA SER A 171 -0.87 19.50 3.01
C SER A 171 -0.50 18.44 1.97
N PRO A 172 -0.75 18.65 0.65
CA PRO A 172 -0.81 17.55 -0.30
C PRO A 172 0.42 16.66 -0.26
N ASN A 173 0.22 15.35 -0.08
CA ASN A 173 1.32 14.39 0.01
C ASN A 173 1.30 13.43 -1.16
N TYR A 174 2.50 13.10 -1.62
CA TYR A 174 2.73 12.09 -2.63
C TYR A 174 3.67 11.05 -2.04
N PHE A 175 3.16 9.83 -1.83
CA PHE A 175 3.92 8.68 -1.37
C PHE A 175 4.13 7.74 -2.55
N ASN A 176 5.39 7.54 -2.95
CA ASN A 176 5.82 6.50 -3.86
C ASN A 176 6.78 5.59 -3.11
N ILE A 177 6.30 4.40 -2.72
CA ILE A 177 7.08 3.43 -1.93
C ILE A 177 7.20 2.15 -2.76
N ILE A 178 8.43 1.74 -3.04
CA ILE A 178 8.75 0.54 -3.79
C ILE A 178 9.65 -0.33 -2.91
N ALA A 179 9.22 -1.57 -2.68
CA ALA A 179 10.01 -2.58 -1.99
C ALA A 179 10.07 -3.84 -2.84
N GLU A 180 11.24 -4.11 -3.42
CA GLU A 180 11.42 -5.21 -4.36
C GLU A 180 12.43 -6.22 -3.84
N SER A 181 12.13 -7.50 -4.00
CA SER A 181 13.10 -8.55 -3.76
C SER A 181 13.03 -9.68 -4.78
N SER A 182 14.18 -10.21 -5.19
CA SER A 182 14.22 -11.33 -6.12
C SER A 182 14.40 -12.72 -5.46
N SER A 183 14.32 -12.81 -4.13
CA SER A 183 14.76 -14.01 -3.38
C SER A 183 14.01 -14.17 -2.03
N SER A 184 14.01 -15.34 -1.38
CA SER A 184 13.09 -15.63 -0.25
C SER A 184 13.76 -16.29 0.96
N PRO A 185 13.34 -15.98 2.21
CA PRO A 185 12.06 -15.32 2.58
C PRO A 185 12.12 -13.79 2.69
N ASN A 186 10.96 -13.12 2.47
CA ASN A 186 10.81 -11.67 2.63
C ASN A 186 9.65 -11.29 3.55
N TYR A 187 9.85 -10.19 4.27
CA TYR A 187 8.84 -9.55 5.09
C TYR A 187 8.75 -8.07 4.71
N TYR A 188 7.56 -7.61 4.32
CA TYR A 188 7.28 -6.24 3.96
C TYR A 188 6.29 -5.67 4.98
N ASN A 189 6.71 -4.65 5.71
CA ASN A 189 5.87 -3.81 6.54
C ASN A 189 5.96 -2.38 6.02
N ILE A 190 4.93 -1.93 5.31
CA ILE A 190 4.89 -0.61 4.68
C ILE A 190 3.72 0.17 5.26
N ILE A 191 4.02 1.33 5.85
CA ILE A 191 3.05 2.23 6.46
C ILE A 191 3.20 3.59 5.80
N ALA A 192 2.10 4.09 5.23
CA ALA A 192 2.00 5.44 4.70
C ALA A 192 0.81 6.15 5.34
N GLU A 193 1.08 7.14 6.18
CA GLU A 193 0.04 7.85 6.93
C GLU A 193 0.06 9.35 6.62
N SER A 194 -1.12 9.94 6.55
CA SER A 194 -1.23 11.37 6.29
C SER A 194 -2.43 12.04 6.96
N SER A 195 -2.17 13.25 7.45
CA SER A 195 -3.16 14.19 7.97
C SER A 195 -3.91 14.92 6.83
N PRO A 196 -4.95 15.75 7.07
CA PRO A 196 -5.96 16.09 6.06
C PRO A 196 -5.43 16.98 4.93
N SER A 197 -5.35 16.42 3.73
CA SER A 197 -4.96 17.08 2.47
C SER A 197 -5.03 16.11 1.29
N PRO A 198 -5.20 16.53 0.03
CA PRO A 198 -5.21 15.57 -1.07
C PRO A 198 -3.95 14.69 -1.08
N ASN A 199 -4.11 13.38 -0.96
CA ASN A 199 -2.99 12.45 -0.82
C ASN A 199 -3.00 11.42 -1.95
N TYR A 200 -1.81 11.13 -2.47
CA TYR A 200 -1.58 10.10 -3.48
C TYR A 200 -0.63 9.06 -2.90
N PHE A 201 -1.11 7.82 -2.77
CA PHE A 201 -0.35 6.68 -2.32
C PHE A 201 -0.13 5.73 -3.50
N ASN A 202 1.13 5.49 -3.83
CA ASN A 202 1.56 4.44 -4.74
C ASN A 202 2.52 3.53 -3.99
N ILE A 203 2.05 2.35 -3.59
CA ILE A 203 2.82 1.38 -2.82
C ILE A 203 2.93 0.11 -3.66
N ILE A 204 4.17 -0.29 -3.92
CA ILE A 204 4.50 -1.49 -4.69
C ILE A 204 5.39 -2.37 -3.81
N ALA A 205 4.95 -3.60 -3.57
CA ALA A 205 5.73 -4.61 -2.89
C ALA A 205 5.79 -5.87 -3.76
N GLU A 206 6.95 -6.12 -4.37
CA GLU A 206 7.10 -7.24 -5.31
C GLU A 206 8.15 -8.21 -4.81
N SER A 207 7.85 -9.49 -4.96
CA SER A 207 8.78 -10.57 -4.66
C SER A 207 8.82 -11.64 -5.74
N SER A 208 10.00 -11.90 -6.29
CA SER A 208 10.18 -12.96 -7.28
C SER A 208 10.42 -14.36 -6.67
N SER A 209 10.25 -14.55 -5.34
CA SER A 209 10.25 -15.89 -4.70
C SER A 209 9.64 -15.87 -3.29
N SER A 210 9.46 -17.02 -2.63
CA SER A 210 8.56 -17.14 -1.46
C SER A 210 9.07 -18.11 -0.39
N PRO A 211 8.72 -17.97 0.92
CA PRO A 211 7.53 -17.28 1.45
C PRO A 211 7.68 -15.77 1.61
N ASN A 212 6.55 -15.08 1.42
CA ASN A 212 6.43 -13.63 1.63
C ASN A 212 5.30 -13.28 2.60
N TYR A 213 5.53 -12.22 3.36
CA TYR A 213 4.54 -11.59 4.22
C TYR A 213 4.45 -10.11 3.84
N PHE A 214 3.29 -9.68 3.37
CA PHE A 214 2.99 -8.30 3.04
C PHE A 214 2.02 -7.74 4.07
N ASN A 215 2.44 -6.72 4.79
CA ASN A 215 1.60 -5.89 5.64
C ASN A 215 1.70 -4.45 5.12
N ILE A 216 0.66 -3.98 4.43
CA ILE A 216 0.62 -2.67 3.79
C ILE A 216 -0.55 -1.88 4.38
N ILE A 217 -0.24 -0.72 4.95
CA ILE A 217 -1.21 0.18 5.57
C ILE A 217 -1.08 1.56 4.91
N ALA A 218 -2.18 2.05 4.35
CA ALA A 218 -2.27 3.41 3.83
C ALA A 218 -3.46 4.13 4.46
N GLU A 219 -3.21 5.11 5.31
CA GLU A 219 -4.25 5.82 6.06
C GLU A 219 -4.22 7.32 5.79
N SER A 220 -5.41 7.89 5.60
CA SER A 220 -5.56 9.32 5.31
C SER A 220 -6.74 9.98 6.04
N SER A 221 -6.47 11.18 6.55
CA SER A 221 -7.45 12.13 7.10
C SER A 221 -8.32 12.80 5.99
N PRO A 222 -9.36 13.60 6.30
CA PRO A 222 -10.41 13.96 5.32
C PRO A 222 -9.93 14.86 4.19
N SER A 223 -9.88 14.34 2.96
CA SER A 223 -9.41 15.01 1.73
C SER A 223 -9.32 14.04 0.55
N PRO A 224 -9.50 14.45 -0.71
CA PRO A 224 -9.51 13.50 -1.82
C PRO A 224 -8.26 12.63 -1.88
N ASN A 225 -8.43 11.31 -1.81
CA ASN A 225 -7.31 10.37 -1.77
C ASN A 225 -7.31 9.44 -2.98
N TYR A 226 -6.10 9.11 -3.42
CA TYR A 226 -5.87 8.06 -4.40
C TYR A 226 -4.93 7.02 -3.79
N PHE A 227 -5.40 5.80 -3.66
CA PHE A 227 -4.63 4.65 -3.19
C PHE A 227 -4.40 3.70 -4.37
N ASN A 228 -3.14 3.47 -4.71
CA ASN A 228 -2.72 2.42 -5.63
C ASN A 228 -1.74 1.51 -4.88
N ILE A 229 -2.21 0.32 -4.52
CA ILE A 229 -1.43 -0.65 -3.76
C ILE A 229 -1.31 -1.93 -4.60
N ILE A 230 -0.08 -2.33 -4.87
CA ILE A 230 0.24 -3.54 -5.63
C ILE A 230 1.14 -4.42 -4.75
N ALA A 231 0.71 -5.67 -4.54
CA ALA A 231 1.48 -6.67 -3.84
C ALA A 231 1.54 -7.95 -4.70
N GLU A 232 2.71 -8.23 -5.26
CA GLU A 232 2.89 -9.36 -6.20
C GLU A 232 3.92 -10.34 -5.67
N SER A 233 3.63 -11.64 -5.86
CA SER A 233 4.57 -12.68 -5.47
C SER A 233 4.61 -13.90 -6.38
N SER A 234 5.81 -14.49 -6.39
CA SER A 234 6.15 -15.75 -7.05
C SER A 234 5.69 -17.00 -6.22
N PRO A 235 5.87 -18.25 -6.72
CA PRO A 235 5.09 -19.40 -6.27
C PRO A 235 5.58 -20.04 -4.94
N SER A 236 5.03 -19.68 -3.77
CA SER A 236 5.00 -20.46 -2.49
C SER A 236 3.99 -19.83 -1.50
N PRO A 237 3.95 -20.13 -0.17
CA PRO A 237 2.97 -19.50 0.71
C PRO A 237 3.14 -17.98 0.81
N ASN A 238 2.05 -17.24 0.62
CA ASN A 238 2.04 -15.79 0.80
C ASN A 238 0.90 -15.33 1.70
N TYR A 239 1.19 -14.33 2.51
CA TYR A 239 0.22 -13.66 3.37
C TYR A 239 0.15 -12.19 2.98
N TYR A 240 -1.03 -11.75 2.56
CA TYR A 240 -1.33 -10.37 2.21
C TYR A 240 -2.28 -9.80 3.25
N ASN A 241 -1.84 -8.77 3.96
CA ASN A 241 -2.67 -7.92 4.79
C ASN A 241 -2.55 -6.50 4.24
N ILE A 242 -3.60 -6.04 3.54
CA ILE A 242 -3.62 -4.72 2.91
C ILE A 242 -4.80 -3.94 3.48
N ARG A 243 -4.51 -2.76 4.02
CA ARG A 243 -5.50 -1.87 4.62
C ARG A 243 -5.37 -0.47 4.02
N ALA A 244 -6.44 0.03 3.43
CA ALA A 244 -6.51 1.38 2.90
C ALA A 244 -7.71 2.12 3.50
N GLU A 245 -7.46 3.14 4.31
CA GLU A 245 -8.51 3.84 5.05
C GLU A 245 -8.51 5.33 4.79
N SER A 246 -9.71 5.89 4.67
CA SER A 246 -9.86 7.33 4.54
C SER A 246 -11.07 7.92 5.25
N SER A 247 -10.85 9.14 5.74
CA SER A 247 -11.85 10.06 6.28
C SER A 247 -12.63 10.79 5.14
N PRO A 248 -13.73 11.55 5.42
CA PRO A 248 -14.73 11.90 4.40
C PRO A 248 -14.22 12.82 3.28
N SER A 249 -14.19 12.31 2.04
CA SER A 249 -13.75 13.00 0.81
C SER A 249 -13.70 12.05 -0.39
N PRO A 250 -13.85 12.47 -1.66
CA PRO A 250 -13.84 11.52 -2.77
C PRO A 250 -12.57 10.66 -2.80
N ASN A 251 -12.71 9.34 -2.78
CA ASN A 251 -11.58 8.42 -2.75
C ASN A 251 -11.58 7.45 -3.92
N TYR A 252 -10.37 7.11 -4.36
CA TYR A 252 -10.14 6.07 -5.35
C TYR A 252 -9.19 5.04 -4.75
N TYR A 253 -9.63 3.78 -4.71
CA TYR A 253 -8.87 2.64 -4.26
C TYR A 253 -8.63 1.70 -5.44
N ASN A 254 -7.37 1.45 -5.75
CA ASN A 254 -6.92 0.39 -6.65
C ASN A 254 -5.97 -0.52 -5.87
N ILE A 255 -6.46 -1.68 -5.47
CA ILE A 255 -5.70 -2.65 -4.67
C ILE A 255 -5.58 -3.94 -5.49
N ILE A 256 -4.35 -4.34 -5.77
CA ILE A 256 -4.03 -5.54 -6.53
C ILE A 256 -3.14 -6.43 -5.66
N ALA A 257 -3.58 -7.65 -5.42
CA ALA A 257 -2.79 -8.68 -4.73
C ALA A 257 -2.76 -9.94 -5.61
N GLU A 258 -1.60 -10.22 -6.20
CA GLU A 258 -1.44 -11.33 -7.14
C GLU A 258 -0.40 -12.32 -6.65
N SER A 259 -0.72 -13.61 -6.78
CA SER A 259 0.21 -14.68 -6.47
C SER A 259 0.21 -15.80 -7.50
N SER A 260 1.40 -16.22 -7.91
CA SER A 260 1.56 -17.32 -8.88
C SER A 260 1.61 -18.74 -8.27
N SER A 261 1.39 -18.94 -6.95
CA SER A 261 0.86 -20.19 -6.30
C SER A 261 0.96 -20.15 -4.75
N SER A 262 1.16 -21.30 -4.08
CA SER A 262 0.36 -21.86 -2.97
C SER A 262 1.07 -22.03 -1.62
N PRO A 263 0.35 -21.97 -0.46
CA PRO A 263 -1.01 -21.45 -0.20
C PRO A 263 -1.07 -19.93 0.05
N ASN A 264 -2.16 -19.27 -0.35
CA ASN A 264 -2.31 -17.82 -0.14
C ASN A 264 -3.41 -17.44 0.84
N TYR A 265 -3.13 -16.41 1.63
CA TYR A 265 -4.11 -15.73 2.47
C TYR A 265 -4.16 -14.26 2.09
N PHE A 266 -5.31 -13.81 1.57
CA PHE A 266 -5.58 -12.42 1.24
C PHE A 266 -6.56 -11.84 2.25
N ASN A 267 -6.13 -10.81 2.98
CA ASN A 267 -6.97 -9.97 3.82
C ASN A 267 -6.85 -8.52 3.33
N ILE A 268 -7.84 -8.07 2.57
CA ILE A 268 -7.87 -6.75 1.95
C ILE A 268 -9.04 -5.96 2.51
N ILE A 269 -8.75 -4.80 3.10
CA ILE A 269 -9.74 -3.92 3.71
C ILE A 269 -9.60 -2.53 3.09
N ALA A 270 -10.69 -2.02 2.52
CA ALA A 270 -10.79 -0.66 2.02
C ALA A 270 -11.99 0.05 2.65
N GLU A 271 -11.74 1.02 3.52
CA GLU A 271 -12.79 1.70 4.28
C GLU A 271 -12.79 3.20 3.98
N SER A 272 -13.99 3.74 3.73
CA SER A 272 -14.17 5.17 3.51
C SER A 272 -15.35 5.78 4.28
N SER A 273 -15.11 7.00 4.75
CA SER A 273 -16.12 7.91 5.31
C SER A 273 -16.96 8.62 4.20
N PRO A 274 -18.04 9.39 4.51
CA PRO A 274 -19.07 9.74 3.50
C PRO A 274 -18.59 10.69 2.39
N SER A 275 -18.54 10.18 1.15
CA SER A 275 -18.06 10.89 -0.06
C SER A 275 -17.96 9.95 -1.26
N PRO A 276 -18.13 10.37 -2.53
CA PRO A 276 -18.11 9.44 -3.65
C PRO A 276 -16.84 8.58 -3.69
N ASN A 277 -16.98 7.25 -3.67
CA ASN A 277 -15.83 6.33 -3.66
C ASN A 277 -15.83 5.40 -4.86
N TYR A 278 -14.64 5.10 -5.32
CA TYR A 278 -14.39 4.05 -6.31
C TYR A 278 -13.45 3.02 -5.71
N PHE A 279 -13.91 1.79 -5.61
CA PHE A 279 -13.13 0.64 -5.16
C PHE A 279 -12.91 -0.29 -6.34
N ASN A 280 -11.64 -0.53 -6.69
CA ASN A 280 -11.20 -1.59 -7.58
C ASN A 280 -10.24 -2.50 -6.81
N ILE A 281 -10.72 -3.67 -6.40
CA ILE A 281 -9.95 -4.63 -5.62
C ILE A 281 -9.84 -5.92 -6.42
N ILE A 282 -8.61 -6.35 -6.68
CA ILE A 282 -8.29 -7.54 -7.45
C ILE A 282 -7.41 -8.44 -6.57
N ALA A 283 -7.84 -9.68 -6.36
CA ALA A 283 -7.07 -10.70 -5.67
C ALA A 283 -7.01 -11.96 -6.54
N GLU A 284 -5.86 -12.23 -7.14
CA GLU A 284 -5.69 -13.35 -8.07
C GLU A 284 -4.68 -14.36 -7.56
N SER A 285 -4.99 -15.65 -7.75
CA SER A 285 -4.02 -16.69 -7.43
C SER A 285 -4.04 -17.91 -8.35
N SER A 286 -2.87 -18.52 -8.49
CA SER A 286 -2.66 -19.82 -9.15
C SER A 286 -3.02 -21.01 -8.22
N PRO A 287 -3.02 -22.29 -8.67
CA PRO A 287 -3.80 -23.36 -8.04
C PRO A 287 -3.34 -23.72 -6.62
N SER A 288 -4.12 -23.36 -5.60
CA SER A 288 -3.84 -23.58 -4.18
C SER A 288 -5.01 -23.43 -3.22
N PRO A 289 -4.99 -24.03 -2.02
CA PRO A 289 -5.93 -23.59 -0.99
C PRO A 289 -5.78 -22.09 -0.74
N ASN A 290 -6.77 -21.30 -1.16
CA ASN A 290 -6.75 -19.86 -1.03
C ASN A 290 -7.86 -19.41 -0.08
N TYR A 291 -7.53 -18.41 0.73
CA TYR A 291 -8.49 -17.70 1.55
C TYR A 291 -8.50 -16.24 1.13
N TYR A 292 -9.66 -15.77 0.67
CA TYR A 292 -9.92 -14.39 0.32
C TYR A 292 -10.88 -13.81 1.36
N ASN A 293 -10.43 -12.79 2.09
CA ASN A 293 -11.25 -11.93 2.92
C ASN A 293 -11.12 -10.51 2.38
N ILE A 294 -12.12 -10.06 1.61
CA ILE A 294 -12.13 -8.75 0.96
C ILE A 294 -13.31 -7.96 1.52
N ILE A 295 -13.01 -6.81 2.12
CA ILE A 295 -14.00 -5.92 2.74
C ILE A 295 -13.85 -4.54 2.10
N ALA A 296 -14.94 -4.03 1.54
CA ALA A 296 -15.03 -2.67 1.02
C ALA A 296 -16.25 -1.98 1.67
N GLU A 297 -16.00 -1.02 2.55
CA GLU A 297 -17.06 -0.35 3.31
C GLU A 297 -17.05 1.15 3.03
N SER A 298 -18.24 1.73 2.90
CA SER A 298 -18.41 3.15 2.66
C SER A 298 -19.62 3.77 3.36
N SER A 299 -19.43 4.98 3.85
CA SER A 299 -20.48 5.83 4.40
C SER A 299 -21.28 6.57 3.28
N PRO A 300 -22.39 7.29 3.55
CA PRO A 300 -23.38 7.65 2.51
C PRO A 300 -22.88 8.59 1.41
N SER A 301 -22.81 8.09 0.17
CA SER A 301 -22.36 8.81 -1.04
C SER A 301 -22.27 7.88 -2.25
N PRO A 302 -22.41 8.33 -3.51
CA PRO A 302 -22.37 7.40 -4.65
C PRO A 302 -21.10 6.54 -4.67
N ASN A 303 -21.24 5.22 -4.61
CA ASN A 303 -20.09 4.31 -4.59
C ASN A 303 -20.09 3.38 -5.79
N TYR A 304 -18.89 3.07 -6.27
CA TYR A 304 -18.64 2.05 -7.27
C TYR A 304 -17.70 1.01 -6.66
N PHE A 305 -18.16 -0.24 -6.58
CA PHE A 305 -17.38 -1.37 -6.14
C PHE A 305 -17.14 -2.29 -7.32
N ASN A 306 -15.87 -2.54 -7.65
CA ASN A 306 -15.43 -3.60 -8.53
C ASN A 306 -14.48 -4.50 -7.75
N ILE A 307 -14.95 -5.68 -7.36
CA ILE A 307 -14.20 -6.64 -6.57
C ILE A 307 -14.08 -7.94 -7.37
N ILE A 308 -12.85 -8.35 -7.63
CA ILE A 308 -12.52 -9.55 -8.40
C ILE A 308 -11.65 -10.45 -7.53
N ALA A 309 -12.09 -11.69 -7.32
CA ALA A 309 -11.33 -12.71 -6.62
C ALA A 309 -11.28 -13.98 -7.48
N GLU A 310 -10.13 -14.22 -8.12
CA GLU A 310 -9.98 -15.32 -9.07
C GLU A 310 -8.95 -16.33 -8.59
N SER A 311 -9.26 -17.61 -8.78
CA SER A 311 -8.33 -18.70 -8.46
C SER A 311 -8.32 -19.85 -9.46
N SER A 312 -7.13 -20.42 -9.62
CA SER A 312 -6.90 -21.70 -10.30
C SER A 312 -7.31 -22.93 -9.43
N PRO A 313 -7.29 -24.20 -9.91
CA PRO A 313 -8.07 -25.27 -9.26
C PRO A 313 -7.56 -25.77 -7.91
N SER A 314 -8.34 -25.58 -6.84
CA SER A 314 -7.97 -25.89 -5.46
C SER A 314 -9.01 -25.39 -4.43
N PRO A 315 -9.14 -25.97 -3.22
CA PRO A 315 -10.21 -25.53 -2.31
C PRO A 315 -10.12 -24.05 -1.94
N ASN A 316 -11.13 -23.25 -2.30
CA ASN A 316 -11.10 -21.81 -2.04
C ASN A 316 -12.20 -21.38 -1.07
N TYR A 317 -11.87 -20.37 -0.26
CA TYR A 317 -12.80 -19.71 0.65
C TYR A 317 -12.84 -18.23 0.29
N TYR A 318 -14.00 -17.77 -0.18
CA TYR A 318 -14.25 -16.38 -0.51
C TYR A 318 -15.21 -15.79 0.52
N ILE A 319 -14.74 -14.75 1.22
CA ILE A 319 -15.55 -13.85 2.02
C ILE A 319 -15.39 -12.48 1.37
N ILE A 320 -16.44 -12.01 0.70
CA ILE A 320 -16.45 -10.71 0.03
C ILE A 320 -17.61 -9.91 0.60
N ILE A 321 -17.30 -8.76 1.18
CA ILE A 321 -18.27 -7.86 1.81
C ILE A 321 -18.13 -6.49 1.16
N ALA A 322 -19.23 -5.99 0.59
CA ALA A 322 -19.32 -4.65 0.04
C ALA A 322 -20.51 -3.93 0.65
N GLU A 323 -20.26 -3.01 1.58
CA GLU A 323 -21.31 -2.32 2.33
C GLU A 323 -21.31 -0.82 2.06
N SER A 324 -22.52 -0.27 1.94
CA SER A 324 -22.70 1.17 1.80
C SER A 324 -23.92 1.73 2.54
N SER A 325 -23.74 2.96 3.03
CA SER A 325 -24.83 3.78 3.60
C SER A 325 -25.54 4.62 2.51
N PRO A 326 -26.68 5.31 2.73
CA PRO A 326 -27.65 5.62 1.66
C PRO A 326 -27.16 6.54 0.52
N SER A 327 -27.07 5.99 -0.69
CA SER A 327 -26.64 6.68 -1.93
C SER A 327 -26.64 5.76 -3.15
N PRO A 328 -26.74 6.23 -4.41
CA PRO A 328 -26.70 5.32 -5.55
C PRO A 328 -25.42 4.48 -5.58
N ASN A 329 -25.52 3.15 -5.55
CA ASN A 329 -24.34 2.29 -5.57
C ASN A 329 -24.35 1.35 -6.77
N TYR A 330 -23.14 1.06 -7.25
CA TYR A 330 -22.89 0.05 -8.26
C TYR A 330 -21.94 -1.00 -7.68
N TYR A 331 -22.37 -2.25 -7.65
CA TYR A 331 -21.60 -3.38 -7.19
C TYR A 331 -21.34 -4.30 -8.38
N ASN A 332 -20.07 -4.53 -8.69
CA ASN A 332 -19.61 -5.59 -9.57
C ASN A 332 -18.68 -6.51 -8.77
N ILE A 333 -19.19 -7.67 -8.38
CA ILE A 333 -18.45 -8.64 -7.57
C ILE A 333 -18.32 -9.93 -8.39
N ILE A 334 -17.10 -10.34 -8.65
CA ILE A 334 -16.75 -11.53 -9.41
C ILE A 334 -15.89 -12.42 -8.52
N ALA A 335 -16.34 -13.66 -8.29
CA ALA A 335 -15.60 -14.68 -7.58
C ALA A 335 -15.55 -15.94 -8.43
N GLU A 336 -14.42 -16.18 -9.10
CA GLU A 336 -14.27 -17.29 -10.04
C GLU A 336 -13.23 -18.29 -9.55
N SER A 337 -13.55 -19.57 -9.71
CA SER A 337 -12.63 -20.65 -9.40
C SER A 337 -12.69 -21.80 -10.41
N SER A 338 -11.59 -22.55 -10.49
CA SER A 338 -11.49 -23.76 -11.31
C SER A 338 -11.56 -25.04 -10.45
N PRO A 339 -11.69 -26.28 -11.00
CA PRO A 339 -12.44 -27.36 -10.32
C PRO A 339 -11.90 -27.79 -8.95
N SER A 340 -12.66 -27.52 -7.89
CA SER A 340 -12.30 -27.84 -6.49
C SER A 340 -13.40 -27.41 -5.50
N PRO A 341 -13.52 -27.96 -4.28
CA PRO A 341 -14.58 -27.52 -3.37
C PRO A 341 -14.44 -26.04 -3.00
N ASN A 342 -15.46 -25.22 -3.30
CA ASN A 342 -15.42 -23.80 -2.97
C ASN A 342 -16.52 -23.39 -1.99
N TYR A 343 -16.17 -22.41 -1.16
CA TYR A 343 -17.10 -21.72 -0.28
C TYR A 343 -17.14 -20.24 -0.68
N TYR A 344 -18.29 -19.78 -1.14
CA TYR A 344 -18.56 -18.39 -1.47
C TYR A 344 -19.50 -17.80 -0.43
N ASN A 345 -19.06 -16.74 0.25
CA ASN A 345 -19.88 -15.89 1.08
C ASN A 345 -19.74 -14.45 0.58
N ILE A 346 -20.70 -14.02 -0.24
CA ILE A 346 -20.71 -12.71 -0.88
C ILE A 346 -21.87 -11.91 -0.31
N ILE A 347 -21.57 -10.75 0.28
CA ILE A 347 -22.53 -9.86 0.89
C ILE A 347 -22.39 -8.49 0.23
N ALA A 348 -23.47 -7.98 -0.35
CA ALA A 348 -23.55 -6.65 -0.92
C ALA A 348 -24.77 -5.92 -0.33
N GLU A 349 -24.54 -5.07 0.66
CA GLU A 349 -25.61 -4.42 1.41
C GLU A 349 -25.61 -2.91 1.20
N SER A 350 -26.80 -2.35 1.02
CA SER A 350 -27.00 -0.90 0.94
C SER A 350 -28.23 -0.44 1.72
N THR A 351 -28.18 0.79 2.20
CA THR A 351 -29.36 1.49 2.78
C THR A 351 -29.83 2.60 1.81
N PRO A 352 -31.01 3.25 1.97
CA PRO A 352 -31.90 3.57 0.86
C PRO A 352 -31.41 4.44 -0.30
N SER A 353 -31.41 3.86 -1.51
CA SER A 353 -31.01 4.49 -2.77
C SER A 353 -31.16 3.55 -3.99
N PRO A 354 -31.08 4.04 -5.25
CA PRO A 354 -31.04 3.15 -6.40
C PRO A 354 -29.73 2.36 -6.46
N ASN A 355 -29.80 1.03 -6.45
CA ASN A 355 -28.60 0.19 -6.51
C ASN A 355 -28.59 -0.74 -7.72
N TYR A 356 -27.39 -1.00 -8.21
CA TYR A 356 -27.11 -1.97 -9.26
C TYR A 356 -26.17 -3.02 -8.69
N TYR A 357 -26.62 -4.27 -8.65
CA TYR A 357 -25.85 -5.41 -8.21
C TYR A 357 -25.57 -6.30 -9.41
N ASN A 358 -24.31 -6.52 -9.72
CA ASN A 358 -23.82 -7.56 -10.62
C ASN A 358 -22.91 -8.48 -9.80
N ILE A 359 -23.42 -9.64 -9.40
CA ILE A 359 -22.68 -10.61 -8.58
C ILE A 359 -22.56 -11.90 -9.38
N ILE A 360 -21.33 -12.32 -9.64
CA ILE A 360 -20.99 -13.53 -10.39
C ILE A 360 -20.13 -14.41 -9.49
N ALA A 361 -20.60 -15.63 -9.24
CA ALA A 361 -19.86 -16.65 -8.51
C ALA A 361 -19.83 -17.93 -9.34
N GLU A 362 -18.73 -18.15 -10.05
CA GLU A 362 -18.59 -19.27 -11.00
C GLU A 362 -17.55 -20.28 -10.53
N SER A 363 -17.89 -21.56 -10.69
CA SER A 363 -16.97 -22.66 -10.43
C SER A 363 -17.09 -23.78 -11.45
N SER A 364 -16.02 -24.56 -11.60
CA SER A 364 -16.02 -25.79 -12.43
C SER A 364 -15.98 -27.06 -11.54
N PRO A 365 -16.17 -28.29 -12.09
CA PRO A 365 -16.93 -29.35 -11.42
C PRO A 365 -16.39 -29.77 -10.04
N SER A 366 -17.18 -29.51 -9.00
CA SER A 366 -16.84 -29.79 -7.59
C SER A 366 -18.01 -29.45 -6.65
N PRO A 367 -18.06 -29.94 -5.40
CA PRO A 367 -19.08 -29.51 -4.45
C PRO A 367 -18.87 -28.06 -4.02
N ASN A 368 -19.85 -27.18 -4.27
CA ASN A 368 -19.76 -25.78 -3.91
C ASN A 368 -20.85 -25.36 -2.94
N TYR A 369 -20.50 -24.40 -2.07
CA TYR A 369 -21.44 -23.71 -1.21
C TYR A 369 -21.47 -22.23 -1.60
N TYR A 370 -22.63 -21.75 -2.01
CA TYR A 370 -22.88 -20.35 -2.33
C TYR A 370 -23.82 -19.75 -1.29
N ASN A 371 -23.34 -18.72 -0.59
CA ASN A 371 -24.16 -17.81 0.19
C ASN A 371 -24.00 -16.41 -0.40
N ILE A 372 -25.00 -15.95 -1.16
CA ILE A 372 -24.99 -14.65 -1.82
C ILE A 372 -26.15 -13.84 -1.26
N ILE A 373 -25.84 -12.70 -0.66
CA ILE A 373 -26.80 -11.79 -0.03
C ILE A 373 -26.64 -10.43 -0.71
N ALA A 374 -27.72 -9.94 -1.32
CA ALA A 374 -27.80 -8.62 -1.91
C ALA A 374 -29.04 -7.91 -1.35
N GLU A 375 -28.86 -7.09 -0.32
CA GLU A 375 -29.97 -6.45 0.39
C GLU A 375 -29.96 -4.93 0.21
N SER A 376 -31.16 -4.37 0.01
CA SER A 376 -31.35 -2.92 0.00
C SER A 376 -32.66 -2.51 0.69
N THR A 377 -32.68 -1.31 1.29
CA THR A 377 -33.90 -0.67 1.82
C THR A 377 -34.25 0.59 1.00
N PRO A 378 -35.43 1.22 1.12
CA PRO A 378 -36.34 1.63 0.01
C PRO A 378 -35.79 2.43 -1.17
N SER A 379 -35.84 1.87 -2.40
CA SER A 379 -35.60 2.52 -3.71
C SER A 379 -35.63 1.53 -4.90
N PRO A 380 -35.56 1.95 -6.18
CA PRO A 380 -35.48 1.02 -7.31
C PRO A 380 -34.12 0.34 -7.43
N ASN A 381 -34.10 -0.99 -7.46
CA ASN A 381 -32.86 -1.77 -7.54
C ASN A 381 -32.84 -2.70 -8.77
N TYR A 382 -31.63 -2.95 -9.26
CA TYR A 382 -31.34 -3.91 -10.33
C TYR A 382 -30.40 -4.97 -9.79
N TYR A 383 -30.84 -6.22 -9.80
CA TYR A 383 -30.05 -7.36 -9.37
C TYR A 383 -29.77 -8.26 -10.56
N ASN A 384 -28.50 -8.50 -10.85
CA ASN A 384 -28.01 -9.56 -11.73
C ASN A 384 -27.11 -10.47 -10.87
N ILE A 385 -27.63 -11.62 -10.45
CA ILE A 385 -26.91 -12.57 -9.60
C ILE A 385 -26.78 -13.88 -10.37
N ILE A 386 -25.56 -14.30 -10.63
CA ILE A 386 -25.22 -15.53 -11.36
C ILE A 386 -24.38 -16.40 -10.43
N ALA A 387 -24.87 -17.60 -10.14
CA ALA A 387 -24.15 -18.62 -9.39
C ALA A 387 -24.14 -19.91 -10.19
N GLU A 388 -23.07 -20.15 -10.95
CA GLU A 388 -22.99 -21.27 -11.89
C GLU A 388 -21.94 -22.28 -11.45
N SER A 389 -22.29 -23.56 -11.58
CA SER A 389 -21.33 -24.65 -11.41
C SER A 389 -21.58 -25.79 -12.40
N THR A 390 -20.51 -26.49 -12.77
CA THR A 390 -20.56 -27.69 -13.61
C THR A 390 -20.47 -28.97 -12.74
N PRO A 391 -20.68 -30.20 -13.27
CA PRO A 391 -21.34 -31.33 -12.58
C PRO A 391 -20.81 -31.72 -11.18
N SER A 392 -21.60 -31.50 -10.13
CA SER A 392 -21.36 -31.94 -8.73
C SER A 392 -22.53 -31.53 -7.80
N PRO A 393 -22.60 -32.01 -6.54
CA PRO A 393 -23.61 -31.57 -5.59
C PRO A 393 -23.31 -30.18 -5.03
N ASN A 394 -24.24 -29.24 -5.22
CA ASN A 394 -24.07 -27.84 -4.80
C ASN A 394 -25.15 -27.40 -3.81
N TYR A 395 -24.80 -26.44 -2.95
CA TYR A 395 -25.72 -25.75 -2.06
C TYR A 395 -25.76 -24.26 -2.43
N TYR A 396 -26.94 -23.77 -2.76
CA TYR A 396 -27.18 -22.36 -3.07
C TYR A 396 -28.11 -21.74 -2.03
N ASN A 397 -27.66 -20.66 -1.39
CA ASN A 397 -28.47 -19.73 -0.62
C ASN A 397 -28.31 -18.34 -1.23
N ILE A 398 -29.29 -17.91 -2.02
CA ILE A 398 -29.27 -16.61 -2.71
C ILE A 398 -30.43 -15.78 -2.20
N ILE A 399 -30.12 -14.63 -1.61
CA ILE A 399 -31.08 -13.70 -1.04
C ILE A 399 -30.91 -12.36 -1.75
N ALA A 400 -31.96 -11.92 -2.44
CA ALA A 400 -32.08 -10.60 -3.03
C ALA A 400 -33.36 -9.94 -2.49
N GLU A 401 -33.21 -9.12 -1.45
CA GLU A 401 -34.34 -8.48 -0.75
C GLU A 401 -34.35 -6.96 -0.95
N SER A 402 -35.52 -6.40 -1.21
CA SER A 402 -35.73 -4.96 -1.22
C SER A 402 -37.17 -4.55 -0.91
N SER A 403 -37.35 -3.34 -0.35
CA SER A 403 -38.68 -2.82 -0.01
C SER A 403 -38.73 -1.27 0.02
N PRO A 404 -39.60 -0.57 -0.75
CA PRO A 404 -40.54 -0.99 -1.81
C PRO A 404 -40.09 -0.66 -3.26
N SER A 405 -40.91 -1.10 -4.24
CA SER A 405 -40.76 -1.10 -5.71
C SER A 405 -40.47 0.25 -6.40
N PRO A 406 -39.87 0.27 -7.62
CA PRO A 406 -39.71 -0.85 -8.58
C PRO A 406 -38.33 -1.53 -8.58
N ASN A 407 -38.32 -2.87 -8.49
CA ASN A 407 -37.09 -3.68 -8.51
C ASN A 407 -37.07 -4.65 -9.70
N TYR A 408 -35.88 -4.88 -10.26
CA TYR A 408 -35.62 -5.81 -11.35
C TYR A 408 -34.64 -6.89 -10.90
N TYR A 409 -35.00 -8.15 -11.09
CA TYR A 409 -34.18 -9.30 -10.69
C TYR A 409 -33.90 -10.18 -11.90
N ASN A 410 -32.63 -10.50 -12.12
CA ASN A 410 -32.14 -11.60 -12.93
C ASN A 410 -31.28 -12.49 -12.02
N ILE A 411 -31.82 -13.62 -11.57
CA ILE A 411 -31.12 -14.55 -10.68
C ILE A 411 -31.00 -15.89 -11.38
N ILE A 412 -29.77 -16.31 -11.63
CA ILE A 412 -29.42 -17.57 -12.29
C ILE A 412 -28.64 -18.42 -11.29
N ALA A 413 -29.11 -19.64 -11.06
CA ALA A 413 -28.44 -20.62 -10.22
C ALA A 413 -28.46 -21.98 -10.92
N GLU A 414 -27.43 -22.25 -11.73
CA GLU A 414 -27.40 -23.41 -12.62
C GLU A 414 -26.37 -24.45 -12.17
N SER A 415 -26.78 -25.72 -12.17
CA SER A 415 -25.87 -26.84 -11.96
C SER A 415 -26.40 -28.14 -12.57
N SER A 416 -25.53 -28.91 -13.21
CA SER A 416 -25.89 -30.13 -13.95
C SER A 416 -24.83 -31.22 -13.84
N PRO A 417 -25.08 -32.46 -13.32
CA PRO A 417 -26.31 -33.01 -12.73
C PRO A 417 -26.30 -33.12 -11.18
N SER A 418 -27.48 -33.42 -10.64
CA SER A 418 -27.90 -33.58 -9.23
C SER A 418 -27.09 -34.56 -8.36
N PRO A 419 -27.05 -34.39 -7.02
CA PRO A 419 -28.03 -33.68 -6.17
C PRO A 419 -27.65 -32.24 -5.77
N ASN A 420 -28.54 -31.28 -5.99
CA ASN A 420 -28.36 -29.86 -5.64
C ASN A 420 -29.43 -29.38 -4.66
N TYR A 421 -29.08 -28.45 -3.77
CA TYR A 421 -29.99 -27.75 -2.86
C TYR A 421 -30.06 -26.26 -3.20
N TYR A 422 -31.27 -25.73 -3.31
CA TYR A 422 -31.52 -24.32 -3.62
C TYR A 422 -32.44 -23.69 -2.57
N ASN A 423 -31.98 -22.60 -1.98
CA ASN A 423 -32.78 -21.63 -1.25
C ASN A 423 -32.61 -20.27 -1.93
N ILE A 424 -33.56 -19.89 -2.79
CA ILE A 424 -33.53 -18.62 -3.52
C ILE A 424 -34.70 -17.77 -3.05
N ILE A 425 -34.39 -16.62 -2.46
CA ILE A 425 -35.36 -15.63 -1.99
C ILE A 425 -35.19 -14.37 -2.83
N ALA A 426 -36.19 -14.08 -3.65
CA ALA A 426 -36.36 -12.79 -4.33
C ALA A 426 -37.71 -12.22 -3.91
N ALA A 427 -37.74 -11.38 -2.87
CA ALA A 427 -38.98 -11.02 -2.17
C ALA A 427 -39.15 -9.52 -1.98
N LEU A 428 -40.42 -9.07 -2.05
CA LEU A 428 -40.86 -7.82 -1.41
C LEU A 428 -41.11 -8.10 0.07
N LYS A 429 -40.35 -7.44 0.97
CA LYS A 429 -40.71 -7.41 2.39
C LYS A 429 -41.94 -6.51 2.57
N PHE A 430 -43.14 -7.08 2.71
CA PHE A 430 -44.30 -6.34 3.18
C PHE A 430 -44.16 -6.15 4.70
N LEU A 431 -43.86 -4.92 5.14
CA LEU A 431 -43.98 -4.56 6.56
C LEU A 431 -45.48 -4.60 6.92
N LEU A 432 -45.93 -5.65 7.61
CA LEU A 432 -47.23 -5.68 8.26
C LEU A 432 -47.18 -4.66 9.43
N LEU A 433 -47.81 -3.50 9.22
CA LEU A 433 -48.04 -2.44 10.22
C LEU A 433 -49.01 -2.88 11.32
#